data_AF-A0A7L5DP42-F1
#
_entry.id   AF-A0A7L5DP42-F1
#
_cell.length_a   1.000
_cell.length_b   1.000
_cell.length_c   1.000
_cell.angle_alpha   90.00
_cell.angle_beta   90.00
_cell.angle_gamma   90.00
#
_symmetry.space_group_name_H-M   'P 1'
#
loop_
_entity.id
_entity.type
_entity.pdbx_description
1 polymer ?
#
loop_
_entity_poly.entity_id
_entity_poly.type
_entity_poly.pdbx_seq_one_letter_code
_entity_poly.pdbx_strand_id
1 'polypeptide(L)'
;MSKGKLTMADYERAAGLLNVPVPTIRAVTEVESGGTGFLRDDRCVIRFEPHVFCRRTGGIFNTLHSDCSFPMRRMGYPTSVDQSWALFKTAASLSPKAAVMATSWGLFQIMGFHYGTCGCETLTEFVEKMEESEGEQLALFCEFILSMNLDDTLRARNWAGFAKLYNGATYRTNQYDRKLKRAFERYSEIPA
;
A
#
# COMPACT_ATOMS: atom_id res chain seq x y z
N MET A 1 -13.21 7.43 18.15
CA MET A 1 -11.89 6.90 18.56
C MET A 1 -11.13 6.68 17.27
N SER A 2 -9.94 7.26 17.12
CA SER A 2 -9.18 7.19 15.87
C SER A 2 -8.93 5.73 15.48
N LYS A 3 -9.11 5.38 14.21
CA LYS A 3 -8.79 4.03 13.70
C LYS A 3 -7.36 3.69 14.09
N GLY A 4 -7.24 2.65 14.92
CA GLY A 4 -6.06 2.42 15.76
C GLY A 4 -4.80 2.05 14.99
N LYS A 5 -3.66 2.34 15.60
CA LYS A 5 -2.35 1.86 15.13
C LYS A 5 -2.26 0.34 15.20
N LEU A 6 -1.42 -0.26 14.34
CA LEU A 6 -1.08 -1.68 14.43
C LEU A 6 -0.76 -2.15 15.86
N THR A 7 -1.42 -3.22 16.26
CA THR A 7 -1.23 -3.87 17.56
C THR A 7 -0.27 -5.06 17.47
N MET A 8 0.21 -5.55 18.61
CA MET A 8 1.04 -6.75 18.66
C MET A 8 0.32 -7.97 18.07
N ALA A 9 -0.99 -8.11 18.33
CA ALA A 9 -1.81 -9.19 17.77
C ALA A 9 -1.89 -9.14 16.23
N ASP A 10 -1.89 -7.95 15.63
CA ASP A 10 -1.85 -7.80 14.16
C ASP A 10 -0.51 -8.29 13.60
N TYR A 11 0.59 -7.98 14.27
CA TYR A 11 1.92 -8.47 13.89
C TYR A 11 2.05 -9.99 14.05
N GLU A 12 1.51 -10.57 15.11
CA GLU A 12 1.48 -12.03 15.33
C GLU A 12 0.67 -12.75 14.24
N ARG A 13 -0.51 -12.21 13.89
CA ARG A 13 -1.34 -12.77 12.82
C ARG A 13 -0.62 -12.71 11.47
N ALA A 14 -0.03 -11.57 11.12
CA ALA A 14 0.76 -11.41 9.91
C ALA A 14 1.99 -12.33 9.87
N ALA A 15 2.67 -12.49 11.00
CA ALA A 15 3.82 -13.38 11.15
C ALA A 15 3.42 -14.85 10.92
N GLY A 16 2.27 -15.26 11.47
CA GLY A 16 1.69 -16.58 11.22
C GLY A 16 1.35 -16.80 9.75
N LEU A 17 0.74 -15.82 9.09
CA LEU A 17 0.35 -15.90 7.67
C LEU A 17 1.57 -16.09 6.75
N LEU A 18 2.66 -15.37 6.98
CA LEU A 18 3.88 -15.47 6.17
C LEU A 18 4.86 -16.55 6.67
N ASN A 19 4.57 -17.21 7.79
CA ASN A 19 5.46 -18.14 8.49
C ASN A 19 6.87 -17.55 8.72
N VAL A 20 6.91 -16.34 9.30
CA VAL A 20 8.12 -15.61 9.67
C VAL A 20 8.03 -15.16 11.13
N PRO A 21 9.14 -14.89 11.82
CA PRO A 21 9.07 -14.33 13.18
C PRO A 21 8.56 -12.89 13.15
N VAL A 22 7.82 -12.47 14.18
CA VAL A 22 7.27 -11.10 14.38
C VAL A 22 8.25 -9.97 14.03
N PRO A 23 9.54 -10.01 14.45
CA PRO A 23 10.52 -9.00 14.08
C PRO A 23 10.65 -8.75 12.56
N THR A 24 10.39 -9.77 11.74
CA THR A 24 10.37 -9.66 10.27
C THR A 24 9.23 -8.76 9.82
N ILE A 25 8.01 -9.00 10.31
CA ILE A 25 6.85 -8.17 9.93
C ILE A 25 7.05 -6.75 10.42
N ARG A 26 7.50 -6.55 11.66
CA ARG A 26 7.77 -5.21 12.20
C ARG A 26 8.83 -4.46 11.38
N ALA A 27 9.88 -5.16 10.95
CA ALA A 27 10.92 -4.59 10.10
C ALA A 27 10.39 -4.17 8.72
N VAL A 28 9.60 -5.03 8.08
CA VAL A 28 8.97 -4.72 6.79
C VAL A 28 7.99 -3.56 6.94
N THR A 29 7.13 -3.57 7.97
CA THR A 29 6.21 -2.47 8.24
C THR A 29 6.94 -1.15 8.47
N GLU A 30 8.02 -1.13 9.26
CA GLU A 30 8.79 0.10 9.49
C GLU A 30 9.36 0.68 8.17
N VAL A 31 9.86 -0.17 7.28
CA VAL A 31 10.60 0.26 6.09
C VAL A 31 9.70 0.51 4.88
N GLU A 32 8.64 -0.28 4.72
CA GLU A 32 7.79 -0.27 3.53
C GLU A 32 6.48 0.50 3.73
N SER A 33 6.19 0.99 4.94
CA SER A 33 4.99 1.80 5.19
C SER A 33 5.24 3.31 5.10
N GLY A 34 4.15 4.05 4.86
CA GLY A 34 4.10 5.50 4.97
C GLY A 34 3.99 6.02 6.42
N GLY A 35 4.06 5.14 7.42
CA GLY A 35 4.00 5.46 8.85
C GLY A 35 2.59 5.61 9.46
N THR A 36 1.57 5.94 8.66
CA THR A 36 0.16 5.95 9.08
C THR A 36 -0.75 5.52 7.95
N GLY A 37 -1.74 4.69 8.26
CA GLY A 37 -2.77 4.24 7.33
C GLY A 37 -4.00 5.14 7.28
N PHE A 38 -4.18 6.00 8.28
CA PHE A 38 -5.32 6.90 8.42
C PHE A 38 -4.89 8.33 8.75
N LEU A 39 -5.73 9.28 8.33
CA LEU A 39 -5.68 10.68 8.76
C LEU A 39 -6.32 10.83 10.15
N ARG A 40 -6.18 12.02 10.74
CA ARG A 40 -6.79 12.34 12.05
C ARG A 40 -8.32 12.35 12.01
N ASP A 41 -8.91 12.49 10.84
CA ASP A 41 -10.35 12.44 10.60
C ASP A 41 -10.83 11.05 10.14
N ASP A 42 -10.03 10.00 10.40
CA ASP A 42 -10.31 8.59 10.10
C ASP A 42 -10.46 8.24 8.61
N ARG A 43 -10.18 9.16 7.69
CA ARG A 43 -10.05 8.83 6.27
C ARG A 43 -8.78 8.01 6.03
N CYS A 44 -8.92 6.95 5.24
CA CYS A 44 -7.77 6.17 4.77
C CYS A 44 -6.80 7.07 3.99
N VAL A 45 -5.50 6.85 4.19
CA VAL A 45 -4.45 7.56 3.44
C VAL A 45 -4.46 7.03 2.01
N ILE A 46 -4.65 7.93 1.04
CA ILE A 46 -4.64 7.57 -0.38
C ILE A 46 -3.68 8.43 -1.19
N ARG A 47 -3.22 7.87 -2.32
CA ARG A 47 -2.62 8.65 -3.41
C ARG A 47 -3.35 8.34 -4.71
N PHE A 48 -4.02 9.34 -5.25
CA PHE A 48 -4.69 9.22 -6.54
C PHE A 48 -3.66 9.38 -7.67
N GLU A 49 -3.74 8.55 -8.70
CA GLU A 49 -2.83 8.58 -9.84
C GLU A 49 -3.62 8.93 -11.13
N PRO A 50 -3.75 10.23 -11.50
CA PRO A 50 -4.54 10.67 -12.66
C PRO A 50 -4.17 9.97 -13.99
N HIS A 51 -2.90 9.60 -14.15
CA HIS A 51 -2.42 8.88 -15.32
C HIS A 51 -2.83 7.42 -15.37
N VAL A 52 -3.04 6.78 -14.21
CA VAL A 52 -3.63 5.44 -14.13
C VAL A 52 -5.12 5.53 -14.44
N PHE A 53 -5.82 6.56 -13.92
CA PHE A 53 -7.24 6.79 -14.21
C PHE A 53 -7.47 7.03 -15.71
N CYS A 54 -6.68 7.89 -16.33
CA CYS A 54 -6.67 8.12 -17.78
C CYS A 54 -6.50 6.80 -18.54
N ARG A 55 -5.51 5.97 -18.18
CA ARG A 55 -5.27 4.68 -18.84
C ARG A 55 -6.45 3.72 -18.69
N ARG A 56 -7.02 3.63 -17.48
CA ARG A 56 -8.15 2.74 -17.15
C ARG A 56 -9.45 3.13 -17.85
N THR A 57 -9.61 4.41 -18.17
CA THR A 57 -10.80 4.96 -18.85
C THR A 57 -10.59 5.13 -20.35
N GLY A 58 -9.43 4.75 -20.89
CA GLY A 58 -9.10 4.99 -22.30
C GLY A 58 -8.98 6.48 -22.65
N GLY A 59 -8.79 7.35 -21.65
CA GLY A 59 -8.61 8.78 -21.83
C GLY A 59 -9.88 9.56 -22.17
N ILE A 60 -11.07 8.95 -22.08
CA ILE A 60 -12.35 9.61 -22.43
C ILE A 60 -12.62 10.89 -21.63
N PHE A 61 -11.99 11.04 -20.46
CA PHE A 61 -12.15 12.18 -19.56
C PHE A 61 -11.06 13.25 -19.70
N ASN A 62 -10.06 13.07 -20.58
CA ASN A 62 -8.90 13.98 -20.65
C ASN A 62 -9.27 15.43 -21.03
N THR A 63 -10.35 15.63 -21.78
CA THR A 63 -10.79 16.97 -22.23
C THR A 63 -11.69 17.63 -21.19
N LEU A 64 -12.73 16.93 -20.71
CA LEU A 64 -13.74 17.52 -19.81
C LEU A 64 -13.33 17.48 -18.33
N HIS A 65 -12.42 16.59 -17.95
CA HIS A 65 -11.94 16.41 -16.56
C HIS A 65 -10.42 16.28 -16.54
N SER A 66 -9.76 17.26 -17.14
CA SER A 66 -8.30 17.29 -17.28
C SER A 66 -7.56 17.50 -15.94
N ASP A 67 -8.27 17.85 -14.87
CA ASP A 67 -7.77 17.90 -13.50
C ASP A 67 -7.49 16.51 -12.94
N CYS A 68 -8.36 15.52 -13.18
CA CYS A 68 -8.24 14.17 -12.63
C CYS A 68 -7.89 13.10 -13.68
N SER A 69 -7.83 13.45 -14.98
CA SER A 69 -7.44 12.54 -16.06
C SER A 69 -6.43 13.17 -17.01
N PHE A 70 -5.20 12.65 -17.03
CA PHE A 70 -4.17 13.06 -18.00
C PHE A 70 -3.08 11.99 -18.15
N PRO A 71 -2.47 11.79 -19.33
CA PRO A 71 -1.62 10.62 -19.63
C PRO A 71 -0.24 10.64 -18.98
N MET A 72 0.29 11.81 -18.61
CA MET A 72 1.64 11.99 -18.08
C MET A 72 1.63 12.94 -16.88
N ARG A 73 2.52 12.71 -15.91
CA ARG A 73 2.68 13.59 -14.75
C ARG A 73 2.92 15.03 -15.22
N ARG A 74 2.16 15.97 -14.66
CA ARG A 74 2.20 17.40 -14.98
C ARG A 74 1.80 18.23 -13.77
N MET A 75 1.88 19.55 -13.88
CA MET A 75 1.32 20.47 -12.89
C MET A 75 -0.16 20.13 -12.63
N GLY A 76 -0.55 20.07 -11.35
CA GLY A 76 -1.85 19.55 -10.93
C GLY A 76 -1.83 18.10 -10.45
N TYR A 77 -0.67 17.43 -10.47
CA TYR A 77 -0.51 16.15 -9.77
C TYR A 77 -0.77 16.32 -8.27
N PRO A 78 -1.54 15.43 -7.62
CA PRO A 78 -1.78 15.55 -6.19
C PRO A 78 -0.46 15.48 -5.41
N THR A 79 -0.25 16.48 -4.55
CA THR A 79 0.91 16.58 -3.65
C THR A 79 0.55 16.33 -2.19
N SER A 80 -0.72 16.07 -1.89
CA SER A 80 -1.21 15.76 -0.54
C SER A 80 -2.33 14.72 -0.58
N VAL A 81 -2.62 14.15 0.61
CA VAL A 81 -3.72 13.20 0.79
C VAL A 81 -5.07 13.89 0.55
N ASP A 82 -5.22 15.15 0.96
CA ASP A 82 -6.46 15.91 0.72
C ASP A 82 -6.70 16.20 -0.77
N GLN A 83 -5.66 16.57 -1.51
CA GLN A 83 -5.77 16.72 -2.96
C GLN A 83 -6.07 15.39 -3.63
N SER A 84 -5.48 14.29 -3.15
CA SER A 84 -5.80 12.94 -3.64
C SER A 84 -7.27 12.59 -3.43
N TRP A 85 -7.83 12.85 -2.25
CA TRP A 85 -9.26 12.66 -1.97
C TRP A 85 -10.16 13.56 -2.82
N ALA A 86 -9.79 14.82 -3.05
CA ALA A 86 -10.56 15.71 -3.90
C ALA A 86 -10.64 15.18 -5.33
N LEU A 87 -9.50 14.82 -5.93
CA LEU A 87 -9.44 14.27 -7.28
C LEU A 87 -10.09 12.88 -7.37
N PHE A 88 -9.91 12.03 -6.36
CA PHE A 88 -10.56 10.73 -6.29
C PHE A 88 -12.08 10.86 -6.29
N LYS A 89 -12.66 11.80 -5.52
CA LYS A 89 -14.11 12.03 -5.51
C LYS A 89 -14.63 12.46 -6.89
N THR A 90 -13.91 13.34 -7.58
CA THR A 90 -14.24 13.71 -8.97
C THR A 90 -14.13 12.51 -9.89
N ALA A 91 -13.05 11.74 -9.83
CA ALA A 91 -12.88 10.56 -10.67
C ALA A 91 -13.93 9.47 -10.39
N ALA A 92 -14.31 9.28 -9.12
CA ALA A 92 -15.28 8.28 -8.69
C ALA A 92 -16.71 8.62 -9.15
N SER A 93 -17.07 9.91 -9.27
CA SER A 93 -18.36 10.29 -9.86
C SER A 93 -18.44 10.01 -11.36
N LEU A 94 -17.30 9.94 -12.05
CA LEU A 94 -17.19 9.64 -13.48
C LEU A 94 -17.09 8.15 -13.76
N SER A 95 -16.24 7.45 -13.00
CA SER A 95 -16.02 6.01 -13.11
C SER A 95 -15.53 5.43 -11.77
N PRO A 96 -16.44 4.94 -10.91
CA PRO A 96 -16.09 4.47 -9.56
C PRO A 96 -15.00 3.39 -9.57
N LYS A 97 -15.15 2.37 -10.43
CA LYS A 97 -14.20 1.26 -10.52
C LYS A 97 -12.81 1.73 -10.98
N ALA A 98 -12.75 2.58 -12.00
CA ALA A 98 -11.47 3.08 -12.49
C ALA A 98 -10.79 4.00 -11.47
N ALA A 99 -11.55 4.80 -10.73
CA ALA A 99 -11.02 5.67 -9.68
C ALA A 99 -10.37 4.87 -8.54
N VAL A 100 -11.03 3.80 -8.06
CA VAL A 100 -10.45 2.92 -7.02
C VAL A 100 -9.19 2.23 -7.54
N MET A 101 -9.24 1.68 -8.76
CA MET A 101 -8.08 1.05 -9.38
C MET A 101 -6.91 2.03 -9.59
N ALA A 102 -7.19 3.31 -9.81
CA ALA A 102 -6.19 4.36 -10.01
C ALA A 102 -5.66 4.98 -8.71
N THR A 103 -5.98 4.40 -7.55
CA THR A 103 -5.61 4.94 -6.25
C THR A 103 -4.79 3.92 -5.47
N SER A 104 -3.72 4.35 -4.80
CA SER A 104 -3.06 3.56 -3.76
C SER A 104 -3.67 3.85 -2.40
N TRP A 105 -3.78 2.82 -1.55
CA TRP A 105 -4.54 2.86 -0.31
C TRP A 105 -3.70 2.43 0.91
N GLY A 106 -3.98 3.07 2.03
CA GLY A 106 -3.54 2.66 3.36
C GLY A 106 -2.05 2.73 3.61
N LEU A 107 -1.64 2.08 4.70
CA LEU A 107 -0.31 2.11 5.29
C LEU A 107 0.80 1.71 4.31
N PHE A 108 0.52 0.75 3.43
CA PHE A 108 1.48 0.20 2.45
C PHE A 108 1.30 0.75 1.03
N GLN A 109 0.36 1.67 0.83
CA GLN A 109 0.07 2.29 -0.48
C GLN A 109 -0.10 1.27 -1.62
N ILE A 110 -0.90 0.22 -1.37
CA ILE A 110 -1.21 -0.78 -2.40
C ILE A 110 -2.19 -0.20 -3.41
N MET A 111 -1.87 -0.28 -4.70
CA MET A 111 -2.75 0.16 -5.78
C MET A 111 -4.04 -0.67 -5.82
N GLY A 112 -5.20 -0.02 -5.95
CA GLY A 112 -6.50 -0.71 -5.95
C GLY A 112 -6.69 -1.70 -7.10
N PHE A 113 -5.92 -1.59 -8.19
CA PHE A 113 -5.92 -2.63 -9.21
C PHE A 113 -5.29 -3.97 -8.78
N HIS A 114 -4.61 -4.01 -7.62
CA HIS A 114 -4.09 -5.23 -7.01
C HIS A 114 -5.08 -5.89 -6.04
N TYR A 115 -6.35 -5.47 -5.99
CA TYR A 115 -7.34 -6.04 -5.06
C TYR A 115 -7.37 -7.59 -5.09
N GLY A 116 -7.35 -8.20 -6.29
CA GLY A 116 -7.30 -9.66 -6.44
C GLY A 116 -5.96 -10.28 -6.01
N THR A 117 -4.85 -9.57 -6.17
CA THR A 117 -3.53 -9.99 -5.65
C THR A 117 -3.49 -9.92 -4.12
N CYS A 118 -4.33 -9.08 -3.50
CA CYS A 118 -4.51 -9.03 -2.05
C CYS A 118 -5.56 -10.05 -1.54
N GLY A 119 -6.04 -10.95 -2.40
CA GLY A 119 -7.01 -11.98 -2.02
C GLY A 119 -8.47 -11.50 -1.96
N CYS A 120 -8.79 -10.27 -2.36
CA CYS A 120 -10.16 -9.78 -2.41
C CYS A 120 -10.88 -10.20 -3.69
N GLU A 121 -12.14 -10.61 -3.58
CA GLU A 121 -12.99 -10.96 -4.71
C GLU A 121 -13.48 -9.73 -5.47
N THR A 122 -13.66 -8.61 -4.74
CA THR A 122 -14.19 -7.37 -5.31
C THR A 122 -13.38 -6.14 -4.90
N LEU A 123 -13.49 -5.07 -5.70
CA LEU A 123 -12.95 -3.76 -5.33
C LEU A 123 -13.60 -3.18 -4.07
N THR A 124 -14.89 -3.46 -3.85
CA THR A 124 -15.61 -2.98 -2.68
C THR A 124 -15.03 -3.59 -1.42
N GLU A 125 -14.86 -4.92 -1.40
CA GLU A 125 -14.23 -5.63 -0.28
C GLU A 125 -12.83 -5.08 0.03
N PHE A 126 -12.02 -4.84 -1.01
CA PHE A 126 -10.70 -4.25 -0.85
C PHE A 126 -10.75 -2.86 -0.20
N VAL A 127 -11.66 -1.99 -0.64
CA VAL A 127 -11.80 -0.64 -0.06
C VAL A 127 -12.32 -0.72 1.37
N GLU A 128 -13.32 -1.57 1.66
CA GLU A 128 -13.85 -1.77 3.01
C GLU A 128 -12.76 -2.21 3.98
N LYS A 129 -11.94 -3.22 3.60
CA LYS A 129 -10.79 -3.66 4.41
C LYS A 129 -9.72 -2.59 4.55
N MET A 130 -9.39 -1.86 3.48
CA MET A 130 -8.45 -0.74 3.53
C MET A 130 -8.94 0.38 4.45
N GLU A 131 -10.24 0.58 4.57
CA GLU A 131 -10.85 1.58 5.43
C GLU A 131 -11.11 1.07 6.85
N GLU A 132 -11.13 -0.23 7.10
CA GLU A 132 -11.46 -0.80 8.42
C GLU A 132 -10.40 -0.47 9.49
N SER A 133 -9.15 -0.89 9.28
CA SER A 133 -8.06 -0.71 10.25
C SER A 133 -6.67 -0.88 9.64
N GLU A 134 -5.61 -0.44 10.32
CA GLU A 134 -4.24 -0.70 9.86
C GLU A 134 -3.93 -2.21 9.89
N GLY A 135 -4.57 -2.97 10.78
CA GLY A 135 -4.46 -4.42 10.86
C GLY A 135 -4.98 -5.13 9.60
N GLU A 136 -6.09 -4.65 9.03
CA GLU A 136 -6.59 -5.14 7.73
C GLU A 136 -5.70 -4.69 6.57
N GLN A 137 -5.19 -3.46 6.60
CA GLN A 137 -4.21 -2.99 5.61
C GLN A 137 -2.93 -3.85 5.62
N LEU A 138 -2.45 -4.26 6.80
CA LEU A 138 -1.33 -5.19 6.94
C LEU A 138 -1.68 -6.60 6.46
N ALA A 139 -2.89 -7.09 6.73
CA ALA A 139 -3.34 -8.39 6.25
C ALA A 139 -3.34 -8.44 4.71
N LEU A 140 -3.95 -7.44 4.06
CA LEU A 140 -3.95 -7.31 2.59
C LEU A 140 -2.53 -7.21 1.99
N PHE A 141 -1.62 -6.56 2.70
CA PHE A 141 -0.22 -6.49 2.31
C PHE A 141 0.49 -7.84 2.39
N CYS A 142 0.21 -8.63 3.42
CA CYS A 142 0.74 -9.99 3.54
C CYS A 142 0.18 -10.91 2.44
N GLU A 143 -1.11 -10.83 2.14
CA GLU A 143 -1.71 -11.57 1.01
C GLU A 143 -1.07 -11.19 -0.34
N PHE A 144 -0.77 -9.89 -0.52
CA PHE A 144 -0.01 -9.43 -1.69
C PHE A 144 1.39 -10.06 -1.74
N ILE A 145 2.11 -10.11 -0.62
CA ILE A 145 3.43 -10.75 -0.54
C ILE A 145 3.35 -12.23 -0.92
N LEU A 146 2.38 -12.97 -0.38
CA LEU A 146 2.16 -14.38 -0.70
C LEU A 146 1.86 -14.58 -2.18
N SER A 147 0.89 -13.83 -2.71
CA SER A 147 0.47 -13.94 -4.11
C SER A 147 1.57 -13.59 -5.11
N MET A 148 2.50 -12.72 -4.71
CA MET A 148 3.67 -12.33 -5.50
C MET A 148 4.90 -13.23 -5.26
N ASN A 149 4.77 -14.27 -4.42
CA ASN A 149 5.85 -15.20 -4.03
C ASN A 149 7.08 -14.48 -3.45
N LEU A 150 6.85 -13.45 -2.63
CA LEU A 150 7.93 -12.69 -1.98
C LEU A 150 8.26 -13.25 -0.58
N ASP A 151 7.37 -14.05 -0.01
CA ASP A 151 7.45 -14.58 1.35
C ASP A 151 8.67 -15.48 1.55
N ASP A 152 9.07 -16.28 0.55
CA ASP A 152 10.28 -17.10 0.59
C ASP A 152 11.53 -16.26 0.88
N THR A 153 11.61 -15.06 0.32
CA THR A 153 12.75 -14.16 0.57
C THR A 153 12.74 -13.64 2.00
N LEU A 154 11.57 -13.41 2.60
CA LEU A 154 11.44 -13.01 4.00
C LEU A 154 11.78 -14.17 4.94
N ARG A 155 11.28 -15.38 4.66
CA ARG A 155 11.58 -16.60 5.41
C ARG A 155 13.08 -16.91 5.42
N ALA A 156 13.74 -16.75 4.27
CA ALA A 156 15.18 -16.88 4.14
C ALA A 156 15.98 -15.68 4.67
N ARG A 157 15.32 -14.61 5.16
CA ARG A 157 15.92 -13.32 5.55
C ARG A 157 16.81 -12.71 4.46
N ASN A 158 16.47 -12.96 3.21
CA ASN A 158 17.12 -12.40 2.04
C ASN A 158 16.59 -10.99 1.77
N TRP A 159 16.97 -10.03 2.62
CA TRP A 159 16.51 -8.63 2.55
C TRP A 159 16.80 -7.96 1.21
N ALA A 160 17.94 -8.30 0.59
CA ALA A 160 18.28 -7.79 -0.74
C ALA A 160 17.39 -8.38 -1.84
N GLY A 161 17.05 -9.67 -1.74
CA GLY A 161 16.11 -10.33 -2.63
C GLY A 161 14.71 -9.73 -2.51
N PHE A 162 14.19 -9.64 -1.29
CA PHE A 162 12.89 -9.01 -1.01
C PHE A 162 12.85 -7.58 -1.55
N ALA A 163 13.80 -6.74 -1.15
CA ALA A 163 13.84 -5.34 -1.55
C ALA A 163 13.96 -5.16 -3.07
N LYS A 164 14.72 -6.01 -3.76
CA LYS A 164 14.82 -5.98 -5.22
C LYS A 164 13.49 -6.29 -5.89
N LEU A 165 12.77 -7.30 -5.41
CA LEU A 165 11.50 -7.73 -6.00
C LEU A 165 10.38 -6.72 -5.70
N TYR A 166 10.33 -6.21 -4.48
CA TYR A 166 9.27 -5.30 -4.04
C TYR A 166 9.51 -3.85 -4.51
N ASN A 167 10.72 -3.30 -4.32
CA ASN A 167 11.04 -1.90 -4.64
C ASN A 167 11.69 -1.71 -6.03
N GLY A 168 12.05 -2.80 -6.71
CA GLY A 168 12.64 -2.76 -8.04
C GLY A 168 14.14 -2.42 -8.07
N ALA A 169 14.65 -2.07 -9.26
CA ALA A 169 16.09 -1.94 -9.53
C ALA A 169 16.80 -0.87 -8.68
N THR A 170 16.07 0.13 -8.19
CA THR A 170 16.63 1.24 -7.39
C THR A 170 16.76 0.90 -5.90
N TYR A 171 16.40 -0.32 -5.47
CA TYR A 171 16.36 -0.69 -4.06
C TYR A 171 17.67 -0.44 -3.31
N ARG A 172 18.82 -0.68 -3.97
CA ARG A 172 20.17 -0.47 -3.39
C ARG A 172 20.48 1.00 -3.18
N THR A 173 20.14 1.85 -4.15
CA THR A 173 20.33 3.30 -4.07
C THR A 173 19.56 3.88 -2.88
N ASN A 174 18.34 3.38 -2.67
CA ASN A 174 17.47 3.78 -1.56
C ASN A 174 17.75 3.00 -0.25
N GLN A 175 18.71 2.07 -0.28
CA GLN A 175 19.20 1.26 0.84
C GLN A 175 18.10 0.43 1.54
N TYR A 176 17.07 0.00 0.80
CA TYR A 176 15.94 -0.77 1.37
C TYR A 176 16.41 -2.05 2.07
N ASP A 177 17.33 -2.78 1.44
CA ASP A 177 17.94 -3.99 1.99
C ASP A 177 18.63 -3.75 3.34
N ARG A 178 19.42 -2.68 3.44
CA ARG A 178 20.13 -2.32 4.67
C ARG A 178 19.16 -1.84 5.74
N LYS A 179 18.12 -1.09 5.37
CA LYS A 179 17.07 -0.63 6.29
C LYS A 179 16.31 -1.81 6.88
N LEU A 180 15.86 -2.74 6.04
CA LEU A 180 15.17 -3.97 6.45
C LEU A 180 16.03 -4.79 7.41
N LYS A 181 17.29 -5.06 7.04
CA LYS A 181 18.22 -5.82 7.90
C LYS A 181 18.39 -5.17 9.28
N ARG A 182 18.66 -3.87 9.32
CA ARG A 182 18.85 -3.13 10.58
C ARG A 182 17.59 -3.10 11.41
N ALA A 183 16.42 -2.95 10.79
CA ALA A 183 15.14 -2.96 11.50
C ALA A 183 14.86 -4.33 12.10
N PHE A 184 15.10 -5.41 11.35
CA PHE A 184 14.98 -6.77 11.85
C PHE A 184 15.89 -7.04 13.05
N GLU A 185 17.16 -6.62 12.98
CA GLU A 185 18.12 -6.76 14.08
C GLU A 185 17.62 -6.06 15.35
N ARG A 186 17.18 -4.79 15.24
CA ARG A 186 16.62 -4.05 16.38
C ARG A 186 15.40 -4.72 16.99
N TYR A 187 14.46 -5.20 16.16
CA TYR A 187 13.25 -5.86 16.67
C TYR A 187 13.51 -7.26 17.22
N SER A 188 14.64 -7.89 16.87
CA SER A 188 15.03 -9.21 17.40
C SER A 188 15.69 -9.10 18.78
N GLU A 189 16.23 -7.93 19.13
CA GLU A 189 16.84 -7.67 20.45
C GLU A 189 15.80 -7.25 21.51
N ILE A 190 14.60 -6.86 21.10
CA ILE A 190 13.51 -6.47 22.00
C ILE A 190 12.80 -7.76 22.47
N PRO A 191 12.86 -8.12 23.77
CA PRO A 191 12.06 -9.23 24.28
C PRO A 191 10.57 -8.93 24.06
N ALA A 192 9.81 -9.96 23.67
CA ALA A 192 8.36 -9.88 23.48
C ALA A 192 7.62 -9.43 24.74
#